data_AF-A0A7W4JG94-F1
#
_entry.id   AF-A0A7W4JG94-F1
#
_cell.length_a   1.000
_cell.length_b   1.000
_cell.length_c   1.000
_cell.angle_alpha   90.00
_cell.angle_beta   90.00
_cell.angle_gamma   90.00
#
_symmetry.space_group_name_H-M   'P 1'
#
loop_
_entity.id
_entity.type
_entity.pdbx_description
1 polymer ?
#
loop_
_entity_poly.entity_id
_entity_poly.type
_entity_poly.pdbx_seq_one_letter_code
_entity_poly.pdbx_strand_id
1 'polypeptide(L)'
;MPDQMIQTSDSASVEAPMRSLKVLLAGPRGFCAGVDRAIRVVEEAIRRYGAPVYVRHEIVHNRTVVEELEAQGAIFVEELDEVPADAHVVFSAHGVPKTVPAEAERRNLLYLDATCPLVSKVHREAERHFADGGPESRHILMIGHAGHPEVVGTMGQLPAGAVTLINDAEEARTVQPADPARLAFITQTTLSVDDTAEIVEILRRRFPLIEGPKREDICYATTNRQEAVKAIAPGCDLVIVIGSPNSSNSQRLREVAERSGAPRALLVPRLSNLDWSVLDGVNTLGITAGASAPEALVQEMVTALAKHFTLEIEERTVKEENVTFRLPAPLG
;
A
#
# COMPACT_ATOMS: atom_id res chain seq x y z
N MET A 1 77.07 0.42 26.82
CA MET A 1 76.01 -0.46 26.31
C MET A 1 74.94 0.41 25.68
N PRO A 2 74.57 0.15 24.42
CA PRO A 2 73.58 0.93 23.68
C PRO A 2 72.15 0.44 23.96
N ASP A 3 71.17 1.17 23.40
CA ASP A 3 69.80 0.73 23.07
C ASP A 3 68.83 0.50 24.24
N GLN A 4 67.57 0.98 24.25
CA GLN A 4 66.63 1.16 23.14
C GLN A 4 65.61 2.27 23.49
N MET A 5 65.47 3.26 22.62
CA MET A 5 64.25 4.08 22.55
C MET A 5 63.15 3.22 21.94
N ILE A 6 62.10 2.94 22.72
CA ILE A 6 60.87 2.34 22.21
C ILE A 6 60.14 3.43 21.43
N GLN A 7 60.30 3.43 20.10
CA GLN A 7 59.39 4.11 19.19
C GLN A 7 58.08 3.32 19.16
N THR A 8 57.05 3.85 19.81
CA THR A 8 55.67 3.44 19.58
C THR A 8 55.28 3.95 18.19
N SER A 9 55.29 3.07 17.21
CA SER A 9 54.73 3.35 15.90
C SER A 9 53.21 3.39 16.02
N ASP A 10 52.65 4.60 16.06
CA ASP A 10 51.25 4.84 15.77
C ASP A 10 51.01 4.47 14.30
N SER A 11 50.60 3.23 14.06
CA SER A 11 50.04 2.84 12.77
C SER A 11 48.62 3.42 12.71
N ALA A 12 48.51 4.67 12.29
CA ALA A 12 47.25 5.21 11.82
C ALA A 12 46.77 4.31 10.68
N SER A 13 45.76 3.48 10.96
CA SER A 13 45.04 2.73 9.95
C SER A 13 44.42 3.74 9.00
N VAL A 14 45.03 3.89 7.82
CA VAL A 14 44.44 4.65 6.73
C VAL A 14 43.20 3.85 6.31
N GLU A 15 42.03 4.24 6.82
CA GLU A 15 40.76 3.69 6.35
C GLU A 15 40.71 3.90 4.83
N ALA A 16 40.57 2.80 4.10
CA ALA A 16 40.39 2.88 2.65
C ALA A 16 39.17 3.78 2.36
N PRO A 17 39.25 4.69 1.37
CA PRO A 17 38.16 5.60 1.09
C PRO A 17 36.88 4.81 0.78
N MET A 18 35.81 5.11 1.51
CA MET A 18 34.51 4.47 1.32
C MET A 18 34.06 4.64 -0.13
N ARG A 19 33.65 3.53 -0.75
CA ARG A 19 33.13 3.52 -2.14
C ARG A 19 31.98 4.51 -2.28
N SER A 20 31.94 5.24 -3.40
CA SER A 20 30.82 6.13 -3.72
C SER A 20 29.60 5.32 -4.16
N LEU A 21 28.41 5.74 -3.72
CA LEU A 21 27.12 5.18 -4.13
C LEU A 21 26.16 6.32 -4.47
N LYS A 22 25.67 6.34 -5.71
CA LYS A 22 24.61 7.26 -6.10
C LYS A 22 23.27 6.70 -5.62
N VAL A 23 22.47 7.52 -4.94
CA VAL A 23 21.14 7.16 -4.45
C VAL A 23 20.09 8.02 -5.13
N LEU A 24 19.17 7.40 -5.87
CA LEU A 24 18.00 8.05 -6.47
C LEU A 24 16.78 7.82 -5.57
N LEU A 25 16.29 8.88 -4.91
CA LEU A 25 15.06 8.81 -4.12
C LEU A 25 13.84 9.13 -5.00
N ALA A 26 12.88 8.22 -5.05
CA ALA A 26 11.61 8.46 -5.75
C ALA A 26 10.72 9.42 -4.95
N GLY A 27 10.13 10.42 -5.63
CA GLY A 27 9.13 11.32 -5.07
C GLY A 27 7.87 11.37 -5.95
N PRO A 28 6.65 11.11 -5.43
CA PRO A 28 6.34 10.81 -4.03
C PRO A 28 6.64 9.35 -3.63
N ARG A 29 6.80 9.14 -2.31
CA ARG A 29 7.01 7.83 -1.67
C ARG A 29 6.37 7.82 -0.28
N GLY A 30 6.24 6.64 0.34
CA GLY A 30 5.79 6.51 1.74
C GLY A 30 4.31 6.81 1.91
N PHE A 31 3.89 7.27 3.10
CA PHE A 31 2.48 7.44 3.47
C PHE A 31 1.62 8.24 2.48
N CYS A 32 0.42 7.74 2.21
CA CYS A 32 -0.63 8.49 1.51
C CYS A 32 -1.68 9.06 2.49
N ALA A 33 -2.55 9.94 2.02
CA ALA A 33 -3.57 10.58 2.85
C ALA A 33 -4.54 9.58 3.51
N GLY A 34 -4.81 8.45 2.86
CA GLY A 34 -5.66 7.39 3.41
C GLY A 34 -5.01 6.66 4.59
N VAL A 35 -3.72 6.36 4.47
CA VAL A 35 -2.91 5.71 5.52
C VAL A 35 -2.73 6.64 6.71
N ASP A 36 -2.34 7.90 6.48
CA ASP A 36 -2.21 8.90 7.55
C ASP A 36 -3.51 9.04 8.35
N ARG A 37 -4.64 9.18 7.64
CA ARG A 37 -5.96 9.22 8.29
C ARG A 37 -6.22 7.97 9.12
N ALA A 38 -5.95 6.78 8.59
CA ALA A 38 -6.31 5.53 9.28
C ALA A 38 -5.50 5.32 10.56
N ILE A 39 -4.20 5.62 10.53
CA ILE A 39 -3.34 5.59 11.72
C ILE A 39 -3.87 6.56 12.77
N ARG A 40 -4.14 7.82 12.37
CA ARG A 40 -4.67 8.84 13.27
C ARG A 40 -6.04 8.50 13.87
N VAL A 41 -6.88 7.73 13.17
CA VAL A 41 -8.14 7.23 13.74
C VAL A 41 -7.89 6.32 14.94
N VAL A 42 -6.90 5.42 14.85
CA VAL A 42 -6.55 4.51 15.94
C VAL A 42 -5.90 5.28 17.10
N GLU A 43 -4.92 6.14 16.81
CA GLU A 43 -4.24 6.96 17.82
C GLU A 43 -5.24 7.85 18.59
N GLU A 44 -6.14 8.50 17.87
CA GLU A 44 -7.14 9.38 18.47
C GLU A 44 -8.22 8.60 19.24
N ALA A 45 -8.59 7.39 18.78
CA ALA A 45 -9.47 6.51 19.53
C ALA A 45 -8.82 6.10 20.85
N ILE A 46 -7.55 5.70 20.86
CA ILE A 46 -6.79 5.37 22.08
C ILE A 46 -6.73 6.60 22.99
N ARG A 47 -6.44 7.78 22.44
CA ARG A 47 -6.34 9.03 23.21
C ARG A 47 -7.67 9.43 23.86
N ARG A 48 -8.80 9.25 23.18
CA ARG A 48 -10.13 9.65 23.67
C ARG A 48 -10.77 8.61 24.60
N TYR A 49 -10.68 7.34 24.24
CA TYR A 49 -11.43 6.26 24.88
C TYR A 49 -10.57 5.38 25.80
N GLY A 50 -9.25 5.53 25.75
CA GLY A 50 -8.30 4.70 26.50
C GLY A 50 -8.02 3.36 25.82
N ALA A 51 -6.95 2.69 26.28
CA ALA A 51 -6.62 1.35 25.84
C ALA A 51 -7.44 0.28 26.62
N PRO A 52 -7.79 -0.86 25.99
CA PRO A 52 -7.49 -1.21 24.60
C PRO A 52 -8.49 -0.64 23.58
N VAL A 53 -8.01 -0.38 22.36
CA VAL A 53 -8.84 -0.17 21.17
C VAL A 53 -8.64 -1.35 20.22
N TYR A 54 -9.73 -2.00 19.81
CA TYR A 54 -9.67 -3.14 18.90
C TYR A 54 -9.66 -2.67 17.45
N VAL A 55 -8.86 -3.31 16.60
CA VAL A 55 -8.80 -3.00 15.18
C VAL A 55 -9.03 -4.28 14.39
N ARG A 56 -10.04 -4.29 13.50
CA ARG A 56 -10.35 -5.45 12.66
C ARG A 56 -9.40 -5.50 11.47
N HIS A 57 -8.58 -6.55 11.41
CA HIS A 57 -7.38 -6.71 10.59
C HIS A 57 -6.32 -5.63 10.85
N GLU A 58 -5.12 -5.78 10.27
CA GLU A 58 -4.11 -4.71 10.26
C GLU A 58 -4.71 -3.39 9.72
N ILE A 59 -4.49 -2.27 10.42
CA ILE A 59 -5.02 -0.96 10.04
C ILE A 59 -4.54 -0.56 8.64
N VAL A 60 -3.29 -0.91 8.33
CA VAL A 60 -2.61 -0.84 7.03
C VAL A 60 -1.61 -2.00 6.96
N HIS A 61 -1.28 -2.48 5.75
CA HIS A 61 -0.29 -3.54 5.56
C HIS A 61 1.14 -3.02 5.74
N ASN A 62 1.54 -2.75 7.00
CA ASN A 62 2.91 -2.44 7.40
C ASN A 62 3.17 -2.87 8.84
N ARG A 63 4.10 -3.83 9.01
CA ARG A 63 4.38 -4.41 10.33
C ARG A 63 4.90 -3.39 11.35
N THR A 64 5.73 -2.43 10.93
CA THR A 64 6.26 -1.39 11.84
C THR A 64 5.11 -0.53 12.39
N VAL A 65 4.18 -0.12 11.54
CA VAL A 65 3.00 0.68 11.97
C VAL A 65 2.10 -0.14 12.91
N VAL A 66 1.89 -1.42 12.62
CA VAL A 66 1.12 -2.32 13.49
C VAL A 66 1.77 -2.44 14.87
N GLU A 67 3.08 -2.71 14.92
CA GLU A 67 3.84 -2.84 16.18
C GLU A 67 3.84 -1.53 16.99
N GLU A 68 3.93 -0.37 16.32
CA GLU A 68 3.84 0.95 16.95
C GLU A 68 2.46 1.20 17.60
N LEU A 69 1.38 0.82 16.94
CA LEU A 69 0.02 0.97 17.47
C LEU A 69 -0.29 -0.05 18.58
N GLU A 70 0.22 -1.28 18.48
CA GLU A 70 0.15 -2.28 19.56
C GLU A 70 0.81 -1.73 20.83
N ALA A 71 1.99 -1.11 20.70
CA ALA A 71 2.69 -0.48 21.82
C ALA A 71 1.92 0.69 22.45
N GLN A 72 1.02 1.34 21.71
CA GLN A 72 0.13 2.39 22.20
C GLN A 72 -1.17 1.86 22.84
N GLY A 73 -1.48 0.56 22.66
CA GLY A 73 -2.67 -0.07 23.23
C GLY A 73 -3.74 -0.49 22.21
N ALA A 74 -3.41 -0.56 20.92
CA ALA A 74 -4.25 -1.23 19.94
C ALA A 74 -4.18 -2.76 20.08
N ILE A 75 -5.28 -3.46 19.81
CA ILE A 75 -5.34 -4.92 19.71
C ILE A 75 -5.92 -5.27 18.34
N PHE A 76 -5.12 -5.92 17.50
CA PHE A 76 -5.56 -6.37 16.18
C PHE A 76 -6.27 -7.73 16.29
N VAL A 77 -7.44 -7.85 15.67
CA VAL A 77 -8.27 -9.07 15.64
C VAL A 77 -8.67 -9.40 14.21
N GLU A 78 -8.94 -10.66 13.91
CA GLU A 78 -9.42 -11.06 12.59
C GLU A 78 -10.93 -10.81 12.48
N GLU A 79 -11.68 -11.25 13.48
CA GLU A 79 -13.13 -11.17 13.50
C GLU A 79 -13.67 -10.46 14.73
N LEU A 80 -14.93 -10.00 14.62
CA LEU A 80 -15.53 -9.21 15.69
C LEU A 80 -15.77 -10.06 16.94
N ASP A 81 -16.03 -11.35 16.85
CA ASP A 81 -16.27 -12.25 18.00
C ASP A 81 -15.13 -12.30 19.03
N GLU A 82 -13.92 -11.95 18.61
CA GLU A 82 -12.74 -11.77 19.48
C GLU A 82 -12.79 -10.48 20.32
N VAL A 83 -13.64 -9.52 19.95
CA VAL A 83 -13.81 -8.24 20.63
C VAL A 83 -14.75 -8.38 21.84
N PRO A 84 -14.39 -7.92 23.05
CA PRO A 84 -15.28 -7.90 24.20
C PRO A 84 -16.53 -7.04 23.98
N ALA A 85 -17.58 -7.30 24.76
CA ALA A 85 -18.72 -6.39 24.83
C ALA A 85 -18.27 -4.98 25.26
N ASP A 86 -18.98 -3.95 24.78
CA ASP A 86 -18.75 -2.52 25.08
C ASP A 86 -17.37 -1.95 24.66
N ALA A 87 -16.54 -2.72 23.96
CA ALA A 87 -15.25 -2.26 23.47
C ALA A 87 -15.38 -1.39 22.20
N HIS A 88 -14.37 -0.55 21.98
CA HIS A 88 -14.26 0.28 20.78
C HIS A 88 -13.55 -0.50 19.67
N VAL A 89 -14.12 -0.47 18.47
CA VAL A 89 -13.58 -1.15 17.28
C VAL A 89 -13.25 -0.14 16.19
N VAL A 90 -12.14 -0.32 15.50
CA VAL A 90 -11.78 0.42 14.29
C VAL A 90 -11.75 -0.55 13.11
N PHE A 91 -12.42 -0.19 12.01
CA PHE A 91 -12.30 -0.94 10.75
C PHE A 91 -11.13 -0.41 9.93
N SER A 92 -10.34 -1.31 9.33
CA SER A 92 -9.10 -0.94 8.63
C SER A 92 -9.31 -0.01 7.41
N ALA A 93 -8.23 0.58 6.91
CA ALA A 93 -8.25 1.48 5.76
C ALA A 93 -8.76 0.82 4.47
N HIS A 94 -8.70 -0.51 4.39
CA HIS A 94 -9.03 -1.31 3.21
C HIS A 94 -10.54 -1.45 2.97
N GLY A 95 -11.39 -1.07 3.93
CA GLY A 95 -12.82 -1.30 3.84
C GLY A 95 -13.25 -2.68 4.32
N VAL A 96 -14.52 -2.79 4.69
CA VAL A 96 -15.14 -4.02 5.20
C VAL A 96 -16.46 -4.30 4.48
N PRO A 97 -16.87 -5.57 4.34
CA PRO A 97 -18.17 -5.92 3.77
C PRO A 97 -19.32 -5.41 4.66
N LYS A 98 -20.53 -5.23 4.11
CA LYS A 98 -21.70 -4.73 4.87
C LYS A 98 -22.08 -5.58 6.08
N THR A 99 -21.70 -6.86 6.06
CA THR A 99 -21.90 -7.78 7.19
C THR A 99 -21.14 -7.37 8.44
N VAL A 100 -20.00 -6.68 8.31
CA VAL A 100 -19.15 -6.31 9.46
C VAL A 100 -19.75 -5.15 10.28
N PRO A 101 -20.15 -4.01 9.70
CA PRO A 101 -20.89 -2.98 10.43
C PRO A 101 -22.21 -3.51 11.01
N ALA A 102 -22.95 -4.34 10.26
CA ALA A 102 -24.19 -4.94 10.75
C ALA A 102 -23.96 -5.85 11.97
N GLU A 103 -22.84 -6.59 11.99
CA GLU A 103 -22.44 -7.41 13.14
C GLU A 103 -22.03 -6.56 14.34
N ALA A 104 -21.29 -5.47 14.12
CA ALA A 104 -20.95 -4.51 15.18
C ALA A 104 -22.22 -3.91 15.80
N GLU A 105 -23.19 -3.51 14.99
CA GLU A 105 -24.51 -3.01 15.43
C GLU A 105 -25.29 -4.08 16.20
N ARG A 106 -25.38 -5.31 15.66
CA ARG A 106 -26.05 -6.44 16.32
C ARG A 106 -25.47 -6.71 17.73
N ARG A 107 -24.17 -6.48 17.89
CA ARG A 107 -23.44 -6.67 19.15
C ARG A 107 -23.35 -5.42 20.02
N ASN A 108 -23.95 -4.30 19.60
CA ASN A 108 -23.85 -3.00 20.27
C ASN A 108 -22.39 -2.54 20.49
N LEU A 109 -21.49 -2.84 19.54
CA LEU A 109 -20.11 -2.37 19.57
C LEU A 109 -20.03 -0.93 19.06
N LEU A 110 -19.25 -0.08 19.76
CA LEU A 110 -18.94 1.26 19.29
C LEU A 110 -17.82 1.15 18.24
N TYR A 111 -18.13 1.46 16.98
CA TYR A 111 -17.15 1.33 15.91
C TYR A 111 -16.82 2.67 15.21
N LEU A 112 -15.59 2.75 14.71
CA LEU A 112 -15.07 3.84 13.91
C LEU A 112 -14.61 3.29 12.56
N ASP A 113 -15.06 3.93 11.48
CA ASP A 113 -14.68 3.52 10.13
C ASP A 113 -13.46 4.29 9.61
N ALA A 114 -12.31 3.63 9.62
CA ALA A 114 -11.06 4.17 9.09
C ALA A 114 -10.88 3.90 7.58
N THR A 115 -11.87 3.32 6.90
CA THR A 115 -11.85 3.07 5.45
C THR A 115 -11.40 4.32 4.71
N CYS A 116 -10.44 4.17 3.79
CA CYS A 116 -9.97 5.26 2.96
C CYS A 116 -11.14 5.83 2.13
N PRO A 117 -11.34 7.16 2.09
CA PRO A 117 -12.43 7.75 1.29
C PRO A 117 -12.41 7.37 -0.19
N LEU A 118 -11.25 7.01 -0.74
CA LEU A 118 -11.11 6.54 -2.12
C LEU A 118 -11.55 5.08 -2.29
N VAL A 119 -11.45 4.25 -1.25
CA VAL A 119 -12.07 2.91 -1.22
C VAL A 119 -13.59 3.04 -1.06
N SER A 120 -14.06 3.91 -0.16
CA SER A 120 -15.50 4.18 -0.01
C SER A 120 -16.14 4.72 -1.30
N LYS A 121 -15.38 5.42 -2.16
CA LYS A 121 -15.82 5.82 -3.49
C LYS A 121 -16.12 4.60 -4.37
N VAL A 122 -15.21 3.62 -4.41
CA VAL A 122 -15.40 2.36 -5.15
C VAL A 122 -16.61 1.58 -4.63
N HIS A 123 -16.78 1.49 -3.30
CA HIS A 123 -17.96 0.86 -2.69
C HIS A 123 -19.27 1.49 -3.19
N ARG A 124 -19.36 2.82 -3.19
CA ARG A 124 -20.55 3.56 -3.66
C ARG A 124 -20.75 3.44 -5.17
N GLU A 125 -19.67 3.33 -5.95
CA GLU A 125 -19.77 3.09 -7.39
C GLU A 125 -20.32 1.70 -7.68
N ALA A 126 -19.91 0.67 -6.93
CA ALA A 126 -20.48 -0.67 -7.01
C ALA A 126 -21.99 -0.65 -6.73
N GLU A 127 -22.42 -0.04 -5.63
CA GLU A 127 -23.84 0.14 -5.27
C GLU A 127 -24.63 0.88 -6.35
N ARG A 128 -24.07 1.97 -6.87
CA ARG A 128 -24.71 2.77 -7.92
C ARG A 128 -24.92 1.97 -9.21
N HIS A 129 -23.94 1.17 -9.62
CA HIS A 129 -24.06 0.34 -10.83
C HIS A 129 -25.01 -0.84 -10.61
N PHE A 130 -25.04 -1.41 -9.40
CA PHE A 130 -25.98 -2.46 -9.04
C PHE A 130 -27.43 -1.95 -8.96
N ALA A 131 -27.64 -0.68 -8.59
CA ALA A 131 -28.97 -0.04 -8.58
C ALA A 131 -30.04 -0.90 -7.88
N ASP A 132 -29.71 -1.42 -6.69
CA ASP A 132 -30.55 -2.28 -5.85
C ASP A 132 -31.08 -3.55 -6.55
N GLY A 133 -30.42 -4.02 -7.62
CA GLY A 133 -30.88 -5.16 -8.41
C GLY A 133 -32.11 -4.87 -9.26
N GLY A 134 -32.46 -3.60 -9.45
CA GLY A 134 -33.60 -3.15 -10.24
C GLY A 134 -33.39 -3.26 -11.75
N PRO A 135 -34.32 -2.71 -12.56
CA PRO A 135 -34.26 -2.78 -14.03
C PRO A 135 -32.99 -2.19 -14.65
N GLU A 136 -32.34 -1.23 -13.97
CA GLU A 136 -31.11 -0.57 -14.41
C GLU A 136 -29.83 -1.22 -13.85
N SER A 137 -29.96 -2.34 -13.12
CA SER A 137 -28.85 -3.07 -12.52
C SER A 137 -27.86 -3.54 -13.57
N ARG A 138 -26.58 -3.32 -13.29
CA ARG A 138 -25.46 -3.90 -14.02
C ARG A 138 -24.79 -4.94 -13.15
N HIS A 139 -24.32 -6.01 -13.78
CA HIS A 139 -23.39 -6.95 -13.15
C HIS A 139 -21.99 -6.32 -13.14
N ILE A 140 -21.29 -6.42 -12.01
CA ILE A 140 -19.99 -5.75 -11.83
C ILE A 140 -18.85 -6.74 -12.09
N LEU A 141 -17.92 -6.36 -12.94
CA LEU A 141 -16.62 -7.01 -13.09
C LEU A 141 -15.60 -6.24 -12.26
N MET A 142 -15.23 -6.80 -11.10
CA MET A 142 -14.23 -6.19 -10.23
C MET A 142 -12.84 -6.65 -10.66
N ILE A 143 -11.96 -5.72 -11.05
CA ILE A 143 -10.56 -6.01 -11.31
C ILE A 143 -9.80 -5.90 -9.98
N GLY A 144 -9.14 -6.96 -9.54
CA GLY A 144 -8.46 -6.99 -8.24
C GLY A 144 -7.88 -8.35 -7.89
N HIS A 145 -7.11 -8.42 -6.81
CA HIS A 145 -6.50 -9.68 -6.38
C HIS A 145 -7.40 -10.45 -5.39
N ALA A 146 -7.67 -11.72 -5.68
CA ALA A 146 -8.42 -12.60 -4.80
C ALA A 146 -7.83 -12.64 -3.39
N GLY A 147 -8.70 -12.63 -2.39
CA GLY A 147 -8.33 -12.66 -0.97
C GLY A 147 -7.81 -11.34 -0.41
N HIS A 148 -7.58 -10.30 -1.21
CA HIS A 148 -7.18 -8.99 -0.67
C HIS A 148 -8.33 -8.37 0.15
N PRO A 149 -8.09 -7.82 1.35
CA PRO A 149 -9.14 -7.25 2.21
C PRO A 149 -10.03 -6.22 1.51
N GLU A 150 -9.45 -5.35 0.70
CA GLU A 150 -10.19 -4.36 -0.10
C GLU A 150 -11.14 -4.99 -1.13
N VAL A 151 -10.72 -6.10 -1.75
CA VAL A 151 -11.55 -6.85 -2.71
C VAL A 151 -12.71 -7.51 -1.98
N VAL A 152 -12.44 -8.17 -0.84
CA VAL A 152 -13.48 -8.75 0.01
C VAL A 152 -14.47 -7.69 0.49
N GLY A 153 -13.97 -6.54 0.95
CA GLY A 153 -14.78 -5.41 1.39
C GLY A 153 -15.67 -4.85 0.28
N THR A 154 -15.11 -4.64 -0.91
CA THR A 154 -15.84 -4.10 -2.07
C THR A 154 -16.90 -5.07 -2.59
N MET A 155 -16.55 -6.36 -2.76
CA MET A 155 -17.49 -7.38 -3.21
C MET A 155 -18.64 -7.55 -2.20
N GLY A 156 -18.34 -7.50 -0.91
CA GLY A 156 -19.34 -7.59 0.16
C GLY A 156 -20.19 -6.35 0.39
N GLN A 157 -20.10 -5.32 -0.47
CA GLN A 157 -21.08 -4.24 -0.51
C GLN A 157 -22.40 -4.66 -1.17
N LEU A 158 -22.37 -5.72 -1.98
CA LEU A 158 -23.49 -6.18 -2.80
C LEU A 158 -23.87 -7.63 -2.46
N PRO A 159 -25.09 -8.06 -2.82
CA PRO A 159 -25.49 -9.46 -2.66
C PRO A 159 -24.59 -10.42 -3.42
N ALA A 160 -24.51 -11.66 -2.94
CA ALA A 160 -23.74 -12.72 -3.60
C ALA A 160 -24.20 -12.88 -5.07
N GLY A 161 -23.23 -12.96 -5.98
CA GLY A 161 -23.48 -13.08 -7.42
C GLY A 161 -23.59 -11.75 -8.17
N ALA A 162 -23.65 -10.60 -7.51
CA ALA A 162 -23.68 -9.28 -8.17
C ALA A 162 -22.32 -8.83 -8.73
N VAL A 163 -21.23 -9.44 -8.25
CA VAL A 163 -19.85 -9.09 -8.62
C VAL A 163 -19.10 -10.35 -9.04
N THR A 164 -18.38 -10.27 -10.16
CA THR A 164 -17.38 -11.27 -10.58
C THR A 164 -15.99 -10.65 -10.48
N LEU A 165 -15.09 -11.32 -9.79
CA LEU A 165 -13.68 -10.92 -9.70
C LEU A 165 -12.94 -11.29 -10.99
N ILE A 166 -12.04 -10.40 -11.43
CA ILE A 166 -11.10 -10.56 -12.53
C ILE A 166 -9.70 -10.28 -11.99
N ASN A 167 -8.89 -11.32 -11.85
CA ASN A 167 -7.54 -11.25 -11.28
C ASN A 167 -6.51 -10.80 -12.31
N ASP A 168 -6.68 -11.19 -13.57
CA ASP A 168 -5.69 -10.97 -14.62
C ASP A 168 -6.32 -10.84 -16.02
N ALA A 169 -5.45 -10.64 -17.01
CA ALA A 169 -5.82 -10.50 -18.41
C ALA A 169 -6.45 -11.78 -18.99
N GLU A 170 -6.12 -12.97 -18.48
CA GLU A 170 -6.67 -14.22 -19.00
C GLU A 170 -8.10 -14.45 -18.50
N GLU A 171 -8.38 -14.18 -17.23
CA GLU A 171 -9.74 -14.13 -16.72
C GLU A 171 -10.57 -13.06 -17.46
N ALA A 172 -9.98 -11.90 -17.77
CA ALA A 172 -10.64 -10.87 -18.57
C ALA A 172 -10.97 -11.36 -19.99
N ARG A 173 -10.14 -12.22 -20.59
CA ARG A 173 -10.38 -12.83 -21.92
C ARG A 173 -11.44 -13.93 -21.89
N THR A 174 -11.62 -14.60 -20.75
CA THR A 174 -12.42 -15.82 -20.66
C THR A 174 -13.73 -15.65 -19.88
N VAL A 175 -13.91 -14.58 -19.10
CA VAL A 175 -15.12 -14.34 -18.29
C VAL A 175 -16.41 -14.35 -19.15
N GLN A 176 -17.47 -15.00 -18.65
CA GLN A 176 -18.76 -15.15 -19.33
C GLN A 176 -19.88 -14.61 -18.44
N PRO A 177 -20.14 -13.28 -18.43
CA PRO A 177 -21.24 -12.72 -17.68
C PRO A 177 -22.59 -13.11 -18.32
N ALA A 178 -23.64 -13.22 -17.48
CA ALA A 178 -24.96 -13.65 -17.93
C ALA A 178 -25.63 -12.67 -18.92
N ASP A 179 -25.47 -11.36 -18.71
CA ASP A 179 -25.94 -10.31 -19.61
C ASP A 179 -24.77 -9.40 -20.02
N PRO A 180 -24.13 -9.65 -21.18
CA PRO A 180 -23.02 -8.83 -21.68
C PRO A 180 -23.38 -7.37 -21.99
N ALA A 181 -24.67 -7.03 -22.08
CA ALA A 181 -25.13 -5.66 -22.37
C ALA A 181 -25.32 -4.81 -21.11
N ARG A 182 -25.33 -5.42 -19.92
CA ARG A 182 -25.53 -4.73 -18.63
C ARG A 182 -24.36 -4.96 -17.68
N LEU A 183 -23.21 -4.42 -18.05
CA LEU A 183 -21.98 -4.56 -17.27
C LEU A 183 -21.45 -3.23 -16.79
N ALA A 184 -20.83 -3.24 -15.63
CA ALA A 184 -19.90 -2.22 -15.18
C ALA A 184 -18.59 -2.88 -14.75
N PHE A 185 -17.48 -2.15 -14.79
CA PHE A 185 -16.26 -2.57 -14.11
C PHE A 185 -15.84 -1.55 -13.06
N ILE A 186 -15.20 -2.04 -12.00
CA ILE A 186 -14.54 -1.26 -10.95
C ILE A 186 -13.17 -1.88 -10.69
N THR A 187 -12.26 -1.15 -10.06
CA THR A 187 -10.92 -1.68 -9.75
C THR A 187 -10.55 -1.53 -8.28
N GLN A 188 -9.72 -2.45 -7.80
CA GLN A 188 -8.96 -2.24 -6.57
C GLN A 188 -8.04 -1.01 -6.74
N THR A 189 -7.87 -0.23 -5.67
CA THR A 189 -7.20 1.08 -5.69
C THR A 189 -5.66 0.99 -5.77
N THR A 190 -5.09 -0.19 -5.52
CA THR A 190 -3.64 -0.43 -5.39
C THR A 190 -3.05 -1.33 -6.49
N LEU A 191 -3.70 -1.39 -7.66
CA LEU A 191 -3.23 -2.19 -8.80
C LEU A 191 -2.12 -1.51 -9.60
N SER A 192 -1.44 -2.31 -10.43
CA SER A 192 -0.55 -1.80 -11.47
C SER A 192 -1.38 -1.03 -12.50
N VAL A 193 -1.01 0.22 -12.79
CA VAL A 193 -1.73 1.07 -13.75
C VAL A 193 -1.70 0.43 -15.14
N ASP A 194 -0.55 -0.11 -15.55
CA ASP A 194 -0.37 -0.67 -16.89
C ASP A 194 -1.12 -2.00 -17.05
N ASP A 195 -1.03 -2.91 -16.07
CA ASP A 195 -1.73 -4.20 -16.14
C ASP A 195 -3.25 -4.00 -16.13
N THR A 196 -3.72 -3.05 -15.32
CA THR A 196 -5.15 -2.72 -15.27
C THR A 196 -5.62 -2.11 -16.58
N ALA A 197 -4.81 -1.28 -17.23
CA ALA A 197 -5.13 -0.73 -18.54
C ALA A 197 -5.30 -1.84 -19.59
N GLU A 198 -4.42 -2.86 -19.60
CA GLU A 198 -4.55 -4.04 -20.47
C GLU A 198 -5.87 -4.79 -20.22
N ILE A 199 -6.19 -5.07 -18.95
CA ILE A 199 -7.43 -5.76 -18.56
C ILE A 199 -8.66 -4.96 -19.02
N VAL A 200 -8.67 -3.65 -18.77
CA VAL A 200 -9.77 -2.75 -19.17
C VAL A 200 -9.93 -2.74 -20.70
N GLU A 201 -8.84 -2.71 -21.46
CA GLU A 201 -8.89 -2.78 -22.93
C GLU A 201 -9.51 -4.10 -23.40
N ILE A 202 -9.10 -5.22 -22.81
CA ILE A 202 -9.68 -6.55 -23.11
C ILE A 202 -11.18 -6.55 -22.82
N LEU A 203 -11.61 -6.07 -21.64
CA LEU A 203 -13.01 -6.02 -21.25
C LEU A 203 -13.83 -5.13 -22.18
N ARG A 204 -13.34 -3.93 -22.54
CA ARG A 204 -14.03 -3.03 -23.47
C ARG A 204 -14.17 -3.60 -24.87
N ARG A 205 -13.16 -4.33 -25.35
CA ARG A 205 -13.21 -5.01 -26.65
C ARG A 205 -14.26 -6.13 -26.65
N ARG A 206 -14.34 -6.90 -25.56
CA ARG A 206 -15.30 -8.01 -25.43
C ARG A 206 -16.72 -7.53 -25.14
N PHE A 207 -16.86 -6.45 -24.39
CA PHE A 207 -18.13 -5.90 -23.91
C PHE A 207 -18.20 -4.39 -24.22
N PRO A 208 -18.54 -3.99 -25.47
CA PRO A 208 -18.52 -2.58 -25.87
C PRO A 208 -19.46 -1.66 -25.09
N LEU A 209 -20.47 -2.21 -24.41
CA LEU A 209 -21.42 -1.48 -23.57
C LEU A 209 -21.02 -1.43 -22.08
N ILE A 210 -19.87 -2.00 -21.69
CA ILE A 210 -19.43 -2.00 -20.31
C ILE A 210 -19.16 -0.57 -19.83
N GLU A 211 -19.77 -0.20 -18.70
CA GLU A 211 -19.52 1.08 -18.07
C GLU A 211 -18.30 1.02 -17.15
N GLY A 212 -17.47 2.06 -17.20
CA GLY A 212 -16.41 2.26 -16.22
C GLY A 212 -16.80 3.28 -15.15
N PRO A 213 -15.94 3.46 -14.13
CA PRO A 213 -16.14 4.47 -13.12
C PRO A 213 -16.02 5.87 -13.74
N LYS A 214 -16.68 6.88 -13.14
CA LYS A 214 -16.66 8.26 -13.68
C LYS A 214 -15.27 8.91 -13.58
N ARG A 215 -14.49 8.44 -12.62
CA ARG A 215 -13.08 8.77 -12.40
C ARG A 215 -12.37 7.46 -12.11
N GLU A 216 -11.08 7.36 -12.40
CA GLU A 216 -10.30 6.15 -12.11
C GLU A 216 -10.42 5.72 -10.64
N ASP A 217 -10.40 4.40 -10.43
CA ASP A 217 -10.46 3.77 -9.10
C ASP A 217 -9.07 3.55 -8.51
N ILE A 218 -8.06 3.28 -9.35
CA ILE A 218 -6.66 3.33 -8.93
C ILE A 218 -6.39 4.73 -8.37
N CYS A 219 -5.99 4.78 -7.10
CA CYS A 219 -5.93 6.05 -6.41
C CYS A 219 -4.69 6.86 -6.83
N TYR A 220 -4.76 8.18 -6.63
CA TYR A 220 -3.66 9.09 -6.96
C TYR A 220 -2.31 8.64 -6.36
N ALA A 221 -2.34 8.12 -5.13
CA ALA A 221 -1.14 7.72 -4.41
C ALA A 221 -0.44 6.53 -5.07
N THR A 222 -1.21 5.56 -5.55
CA THR A 222 -0.72 4.40 -6.32
C THR A 222 -0.12 4.86 -7.64
N THR A 223 -0.87 5.67 -8.41
CA THR A 223 -0.42 6.18 -9.72
C THR A 223 0.87 6.98 -9.59
N ASN A 224 0.91 7.97 -8.70
CA ASN A 224 2.06 8.86 -8.56
C ASN A 224 3.31 8.10 -8.07
N ARG A 225 3.17 7.11 -7.17
CA ARG A 225 4.32 6.30 -6.72
C ARG A 225 4.85 5.41 -7.84
N GLN A 226 3.97 4.85 -8.67
CA GLN A 226 4.40 4.08 -9.85
C GLN A 226 5.10 4.98 -10.88
N GLU A 227 4.60 6.19 -11.12
CA GLU A 227 5.26 7.21 -11.96
C GLU A 227 6.64 7.59 -11.41
N ALA A 228 6.77 7.77 -10.09
CA ALA A 228 8.04 8.10 -9.45
C ALA A 228 9.07 6.96 -9.60
N VAL A 229 8.63 5.71 -9.47
CA VAL A 229 9.48 4.53 -9.72
C VAL A 229 9.90 4.46 -11.19
N LYS A 230 8.97 4.66 -12.13
CA LYS A 230 9.26 4.71 -13.58
C LYS A 230 10.33 5.75 -13.93
N ALA A 231 10.37 6.87 -13.22
CA ALA A 231 11.33 7.96 -13.45
C ALA A 231 12.76 7.68 -12.96
N ILE A 232 12.94 6.76 -12.00
CA ILE A 232 14.28 6.41 -11.48
C ILE A 232 14.79 5.07 -12.02
N ALA A 233 13.89 4.10 -12.28
CA ALA A 233 14.25 2.72 -12.59
C ALA A 233 15.26 2.56 -13.75
N PRO A 234 15.14 3.26 -14.90
CA PRO A 234 16.10 3.11 -16.00
C PRO A 234 17.54 3.51 -15.65
N GLY A 235 17.72 4.33 -14.61
CA GLY A 235 19.03 4.82 -14.17
C GLY A 235 19.62 4.06 -12.99
N CYS A 236 18.96 3.00 -12.51
CA CYS A 236 19.37 2.26 -11.32
C CYS A 236 19.94 0.88 -11.70
N ASP A 237 20.97 0.43 -10.98
CA ASP A 237 21.43 -0.97 -11.05
C ASP A 237 20.56 -1.88 -10.16
N LEU A 238 20.00 -1.30 -9.09
CA LEU A 238 19.09 -1.93 -8.15
C LEU A 238 18.05 -0.91 -7.68
N VAL A 239 16.79 -1.30 -7.56
CA VAL A 239 15.76 -0.54 -6.85
C VAL A 239 15.34 -1.27 -5.58
N ILE A 240 15.40 -0.60 -4.43
CA ILE A 240 14.83 -1.07 -3.18
C ILE A 240 13.49 -0.38 -2.94
N VAL A 241 12.44 -1.19 -2.77
CA VAL A 241 11.12 -0.75 -2.36
C VAL A 241 10.95 -1.09 -0.88
N ILE A 242 10.79 -0.07 -0.04
CA ILE A 242 10.52 -0.27 1.38
C ILE A 242 9.02 -0.57 1.56
N GLY A 243 8.69 -1.75 2.07
CA GLY A 243 7.30 -2.18 2.23
C GLY A 243 7.14 -3.64 2.65
N SER A 244 5.98 -3.97 3.22
CA SER A 244 5.68 -5.33 3.70
C SER A 244 5.22 -6.26 2.54
N PRO A 245 5.48 -7.58 2.60
CA PRO A 245 5.12 -8.52 1.53
C PRO A 245 3.63 -8.60 1.23
N ASN A 246 2.77 -8.38 2.24
CA ASN A 246 1.32 -8.34 2.13
C ASN A 246 0.78 -7.00 1.57
N SER A 247 1.62 -5.99 1.32
CA SER A 247 1.19 -4.73 0.70
C SER A 247 1.10 -4.86 -0.82
N SER A 248 -0.11 -4.89 -1.37
CA SER A 248 -0.36 -4.89 -2.83
C SER A 248 0.39 -3.74 -3.53
N ASN A 249 0.23 -2.49 -3.05
CA ASN A 249 0.92 -1.34 -3.64
C ASN A 249 2.45 -1.51 -3.62
N SER A 250 3.05 -1.96 -2.51
CA SER A 250 4.51 -2.12 -2.43
C SER A 250 5.02 -3.18 -3.41
N GLN A 251 4.29 -4.28 -3.57
CA GLN A 251 4.60 -5.30 -4.58
C GLN A 251 4.48 -4.74 -6.01
N ARG A 252 3.45 -3.93 -6.30
CA ARG A 252 3.33 -3.27 -7.60
C ARG A 252 4.52 -2.37 -7.90
N LEU A 253 5.03 -1.61 -6.91
CA LEU A 253 6.22 -0.78 -7.11
C LEU A 253 7.47 -1.60 -7.47
N ARG A 254 7.66 -2.75 -6.83
CA ARG A 254 8.79 -3.67 -7.15
C ARG A 254 8.69 -4.14 -8.60
N GLU A 255 7.52 -4.61 -9.00
CA GLU A 255 7.30 -5.13 -10.36
C GLU A 255 7.37 -4.03 -11.42
N VAL A 256 6.85 -2.84 -11.12
CA VAL A 256 6.96 -1.66 -11.99
C VAL A 256 8.41 -1.25 -12.17
N ALA A 257 9.25 -1.30 -11.13
CA ALA A 257 10.67 -1.00 -11.26
C ALA A 257 11.37 -1.94 -12.26
N GLU A 258 11.15 -3.25 -12.14
CA GLU A 258 11.72 -4.27 -13.03
C GLU A 258 11.27 -4.03 -14.49
N ARG A 259 9.96 -3.84 -14.69
CA ARG A 259 9.40 -3.58 -16.04
C ARG A 259 9.81 -2.25 -16.64
N SER A 260 10.20 -1.28 -15.81
CA SER A 260 10.61 0.06 -16.24
C SER A 260 12.12 0.19 -16.42
N GLY A 261 12.87 -0.92 -16.40
CA GLY A 261 14.28 -0.94 -16.79
C GLY A 261 15.28 -1.09 -15.65
N ALA A 262 14.85 -1.23 -14.40
CA ALA A 262 15.77 -1.62 -13.34
C ALA A 262 16.18 -3.09 -13.52
N PRO A 263 17.48 -3.44 -13.58
CA PRO A 263 17.91 -4.83 -13.73
C PRO A 263 17.44 -5.73 -12.59
N ARG A 264 17.30 -5.17 -11.38
CA ARG A 264 16.86 -5.85 -10.15
C ARG A 264 15.98 -4.91 -9.34
N ALA A 265 14.90 -5.43 -8.74
CA ALA A 265 14.17 -4.73 -7.69
C ALA A 265 13.86 -5.64 -6.51
N LEU A 266 14.05 -5.13 -5.30
CA LEU A 266 13.85 -5.87 -4.05
C LEU A 266 12.81 -5.19 -3.18
N LEU A 267 11.94 -5.99 -2.58
CA LEU A 267 11.05 -5.53 -1.51
C LEU A 267 11.73 -5.79 -0.16
N VAL A 268 11.90 -4.73 0.63
CA VAL A 268 12.58 -4.78 1.92
C VAL A 268 11.67 -4.19 3.00
N PRO A 269 11.16 -4.99 3.96
CA PRO A 269 10.22 -4.48 4.97
C PRO A 269 10.84 -3.49 5.96
N ARG A 270 12.08 -3.76 6.40
CA ARG A 270 12.86 -2.93 7.34
C ARG A 270 14.35 -3.17 7.12
N LEU A 271 15.20 -2.29 7.64
CA LEU A 271 16.66 -2.36 7.45
C LEU A 271 17.25 -3.72 7.83
N SER A 272 16.77 -4.34 8.92
CA SER A 272 17.26 -5.65 9.37
C SER A 272 16.99 -6.80 8.39
N ASN A 273 16.14 -6.60 7.38
CA ASN A 273 15.90 -7.56 6.31
C ASN A 273 16.80 -7.34 5.09
N LEU A 274 17.60 -6.28 5.06
CA LEU A 274 18.52 -6.03 3.96
C LEU A 274 19.73 -6.97 4.08
N ASP A 275 19.89 -7.84 3.10
CA ASP A 275 21.17 -8.51 2.85
C ASP A 275 22.11 -7.52 2.14
N TRP A 276 23.14 -7.05 2.83
CA TRP A 276 24.09 -6.06 2.30
C TRP A 276 24.83 -6.51 1.04
N SER A 277 24.99 -7.83 0.83
CA SER A 277 25.65 -8.37 -0.37
C SER A 277 24.89 -8.03 -1.66
N VAL A 278 23.60 -7.69 -1.58
CA VAL A 278 22.82 -7.28 -2.76
C VAL A 278 23.31 -5.99 -3.39
N LEU A 279 24.06 -5.17 -2.63
CA LEU A 279 24.67 -3.91 -3.05
C LEU A 279 26.05 -4.08 -3.70
N ASP A 280 26.58 -5.30 -3.76
CA ASP A 280 27.84 -5.59 -4.44
C ASP A 280 27.72 -5.26 -5.93
N GLY A 281 28.62 -4.41 -6.42
CA GLY A 281 28.62 -3.94 -7.81
C GLY A 281 27.56 -2.89 -8.16
N VAL A 282 26.68 -2.50 -7.21
CA VAL A 282 25.65 -1.46 -7.43
C VAL A 282 26.28 -0.08 -7.36
N ASN A 283 26.28 0.69 -8.45
CA ASN A 283 26.79 2.06 -8.49
C ASN A 283 25.67 3.09 -8.30
N THR A 284 24.47 2.79 -8.81
CA THR A 284 23.27 3.61 -8.62
C THR A 284 22.14 2.78 -7.99
N LEU A 285 21.74 3.17 -6.78
CA LEU A 285 20.65 2.57 -6.02
C LEU A 285 19.40 3.46 -6.08
N GLY A 286 18.29 2.93 -6.57
CA GLY A 286 16.98 3.55 -6.43
C GLY A 286 16.35 3.18 -5.08
N ILE A 287 15.75 4.13 -4.38
CA ILE A 287 14.97 3.87 -3.17
C ILE A 287 13.59 4.51 -3.29
N THR A 288 12.57 3.74 -2.98
CA THR A 288 11.19 4.20 -2.83
C THR A 288 10.53 3.50 -1.63
N ALA A 289 9.30 3.87 -1.32
CA ALA A 289 8.53 3.28 -0.24
C ALA A 289 7.06 3.16 -0.63
N GLY A 290 6.44 2.04 -0.25
CA GLY A 290 5.01 1.83 -0.45
C GLY A 290 4.13 2.80 0.34
N ALA A 291 2.87 2.91 -0.05
CA ALA A 291 1.90 3.83 0.57
C ALA A 291 1.68 3.61 2.08
N SER A 292 2.02 2.44 2.61
CA SER A 292 1.92 2.08 4.03
C SER A 292 3.25 2.14 4.78
N ALA A 293 4.36 2.52 4.14
CA ALA A 293 5.68 2.57 4.76
C ALA A 293 5.98 3.98 5.31
N PRO A 294 6.31 4.12 6.61
CA PRO A 294 6.65 5.42 7.19
C PRO A 294 7.98 5.94 6.64
N GLU A 295 8.09 7.26 6.49
CA GLU A 295 9.33 7.92 6.00
C GLU A 295 10.53 7.62 6.91
N ALA A 296 10.29 7.35 8.20
CA ALA A 296 11.33 6.93 9.14
C ALA A 296 12.14 5.71 8.66
N LEU A 297 11.51 4.74 7.98
CA LEU A 297 12.21 3.57 7.44
C LEU A 297 13.10 3.93 6.24
N VAL A 298 12.68 4.91 5.44
CA VAL A 298 13.52 5.44 4.34
C VAL A 298 14.75 6.13 4.91
N GLN A 299 14.55 6.99 5.92
CA GLN A 299 15.64 7.71 6.58
C GLN A 299 16.59 6.77 7.32
N GLU A 300 16.07 5.72 7.96
CA GLU A 300 16.87 4.66 8.58
C GLU A 300 17.77 3.98 7.54
N MET A 301 17.21 3.59 6.39
CA MET A 301 17.95 2.98 5.29
C MET A 301 19.06 3.90 4.76
N VAL A 302 18.74 5.17 4.47
CA VAL A 302 19.73 6.16 3.98
C VAL A 302 20.82 6.40 5.01
N THR A 303 20.46 6.51 6.29
CA THR A 303 21.43 6.68 7.39
C THR A 303 22.35 5.49 7.52
N ALA A 304 21.83 4.26 7.35
CA ALA A 304 22.64 3.06 7.37
C ALA A 304 23.59 3.01 6.17
N LEU A 305 23.10 3.30 4.95
CA LEU A 305 23.94 3.36 3.75
C LEU A 305 25.10 4.35 3.90
N ALA A 306 24.89 5.51 4.55
CA ALA A 306 25.93 6.51 4.78
C ALA A 306 27.07 6.03 5.70
N LYS A 307 26.86 4.95 6.46
CA LYS A 307 27.93 4.31 7.26
C LYS A 307 28.81 3.37 6.44
N HIS A 308 28.35 2.96 5.26
CA HIS A 308 29.04 2.00 4.39
C HIS A 308 29.57 2.64 3.09
N PHE A 309 29.01 3.78 2.66
CA PHE A 309 29.30 4.42 1.39
C PHE A 309 29.39 5.94 1.55
N THR A 310 30.16 6.56 0.65
CA THR A 310 30.03 8.00 0.39
C THR A 310 28.79 8.21 -0.50
N LEU A 311 27.73 8.83 0.02
CA LEU A 311 26.47 8.96 -0.71
C LEU A 311 26.40 10.23 -1.57
N GLU A 312 25.97 10.07 -2.82
CA GLU A 312 25.46 11.15 -3.67
C GLU A 312 23.94 10.97 -3.81
N ILE A 313 23.15 11.74 -3.06
CA ILE A 313 21.70 11.60 -3.01
C ILE A 313 21.04 12.60 -3.97
N GLU A 314 20.21 12.10 -4.88
CA GLU A 314 19.38 12.87 -5.80
C GLU A 314 17.92 12.46 -5.61
N GLU A 315 17.05 13.41 -5.25
CA GLU A 315 15.61 13.16 -5.19
C GLU A 315 14.93 13.53 -6.51
N ARG A 316 14.13 12.61 -7.05
CA ARG A 316 13.35 12.81 -8.27
C ARG A 316 11.86 12.87 -7.95
N THR A 317 11.36 14.08 -7.79
CA THR A 317 9.95 14.35 -7.56
C THR A 317 9.21 14.54 -8.88
N VAL A 318 8.35 13.58 -9.23
CA VAL A 318 7.50 13.68 -10.44
C VAL A 318 6.19 14.42 -10.16
N LYS A 319 5.78 14.50 -8.89
CA LYS A 319 4.51 15.08 -8.48
C LYS A 319 4.48 15.49 -7.02
N GLU A 320 3.79 16.57 -6.71
CA GLU A 320 3.49 16.99 -5.34
C GLU A 320 2.10 16.51 -4.91
N GLU A 321 1.98 16.00 -3.67
CA GLU A 321 0.73 15.49 -3.11
C GLU A 321 0.26 16.39 -1.96
N ASN A 322 -0.84 17.13 -2.16
CA ASN A 322 -1.41 18.06 -1.15
C ASN A 322 -2.78 17.59 -0.62
N VAL A 323 -3.07 16.30 -0.75
CA VAL A 323 -4.35 15.71 -0.35
C VAL A 323 -4.33 15.37 1.14
N THR A 324 -5.39 15.72 1.86
CA THR A 324 -5.61 15.31 3.24
C THR A 324 -7.05 14.84 3.42
N PHE A 325 -7.26 13.87 4.31
CA PHE A 325 -8.61 13.39 4.65
C PHE A 325 -8.92 13.68 6.11
N ARG A 326 -10.15 14.12 6.38
CA ARG A 326 -10.62 14.41 7.74
C ARG A 326 -10.89 13.12 8.50
N LEU A 327 -10.71 13.18 9.82
CA LEU A 327 -11.11 12.10 10.72
C LEU A 327 -12.65 11.89 10.67
N PRO A 328 -13.15 10.69 11.01
CA PRO A 328 -14.58 10.44 11.20
C PRO A 328 -15.21 11.43 12.17
N ALA A 329 -16.49 11.77 12.00
CA ALA A 329 -17.18 12.78 12.81
C ALA A 329 -17.07 12.61 14.35
N PRO A 330 -17.11 11.38 14.93
CA PRO A 330 -16.88 11.19 16.36
C PRO A 330 -15.48 11.59 16.85
N LEU A 331 -14.51 11.70 15.93
CA LEU A 331 -13.11 12.07 16.16
C LEU A 331 -12.74 13.45 15.60
N GLY A 332 -13.65 14.10 14.85
CA GLY A 332 -13.43 15.38 14.17
C GLY A 332 -13.73 16.60 15.01
#